data_AF-A0A3C1T3Z7-F1
#
_entry.id   AF-A0A3C1T3Z7-F1
#
_cell.length_a   1.000
_cell.length_b   1.000
_cell.length_c   1.000
_cell.angle_alpha   90.00
_cell.angle_beta   90.00
_cell.angle_gamma   90.00
#
_symmetry.space_group_name_H-M   'P 1'
#
loop_
_entity.id
_entity.type
_entity.pdbx_description
1 polymer ?
#
loop_
_entity_poly.entity_id
_entity_poly.type
_entity_poly.pdbx_seq_one_letter_code
_entity_poly.pdbx_strand_id
1 'polypeptide(L)' 'MYDSKQTNQLQKKTTEWISIAKKNKGGEVNSKNVEELRDCLRFHEYRYYVQNDPLISDFEYDSIFKLLEKFE' A
#
# COMPACT_ATOMS: atom_id res chain seq x y z
N MET A 1 -5.75 -17.32 0.07
CA MET A 1 -6.87 -16.35 0.10
C MET A 1 -6.60 -15.40 1.24
N TYR A 2 -6.65 -14.08 0.98
CA TYR A 2 -6.50 -13.09 2.04
C TYR A 2 -7.75 -13.13 2.95
N ASP A 3 -7.55 -13.26 4.25
CA ASP A 3 -8.63 -13.22 5.23
C ASP A 3 -9.20 -11.79 5.35
N SER A 4 -10.47 -11.64 5.71
CA SER A 4 -11.11 -10.34 5.92
C SER A 4 -10.35 -9.47 6.94
N LYS A 5 -9.64 -10.08 7.90
CA LYS A 5 -8.74 -9.37 8.82
C LYS A 5 -7.49 -8.83 8.12
N GLN A 6 -6.88 -9.62 7.24
CA GLN A 6 -5.69 -9.19 6.48
C GLN A 6 -6.03 -8.04 5.54
N THR A 7 -7.19 -8.09 4.87
CA THR A 7 -7.61 -7.00 3.99
C THR A 7 -7.79 -5.70 4.74
N ASN A 8 -8.35 -5.76 5.94
CA ASN A 8 -8.55 -4.58 6.79
C ASN A 8 -7.21 -4.06 7.35
N GLN A 9 -6.29 -4.96 7.71
CA GLN A 9 -4.93 -4.58 8.13
C GLN A 9 -4.15 -3.90 7.00
N LEU A 10 -4.15 -4.47 5.79
CA LEU A 10 -3.48 -3.91 4.63
C LEU A 10 -4.08 -2.57 4.23
N GLN A 11 -5.41 -2.44 4.25
CA GLN A 11 -6.07 -1.16 3.99
C GLN A 11 -5.68 -0.09 5.01
N LYS A 12 -5.64 -0.41 6.31
CA LYS A 12 -5.18 0.53 7.33
C LYS A 12 -3.73 0.95 7.11
N LYS A 13 -2.85 0.00 6.78
CA LYS A 13 -1.44 0.29 6.46
C LYS A 13 -1.31 1.18 5.24
N THR A 14 -2.06 0.90 4.18
CA THR A 14 -2.13 1.73 2.98
C THR A 14 -2.50 3.18 3.32
N THR A 15 -3.58 3.39 4.06
CA THR A 15 -4.01 4.76 4.44
C THR A 15 -2.97 5.45 5.33
N GLU A 16 -2.33 4.71 6.24
CA GLU A 16 -1.26 5.23 7.09
C GLU A 16 -0.05 5.65 6.25
N TRP A 17 0.36 4.81 5.28
CA TRP A 17 1.43 5.11 4.33
C TRP A 17 1.15 6.33 3.46
N ILE A 18 -0.09 6.48 2.96
CA ILE A 18 -0.50 7.66 2.18
C ILE A 18 -0.45 8.93 3.05
N SER A 19 -0.80 8.82 4.33
CA SER A 19 -0.68 9.92 5.29
C SER A 19 0.79 10.28 5.55
N ILE A 20 1.66 9.27 5.67
CA ILE A 20 3.11 9.45 5.81
C ILE A 20 3.70 10.10 4.55
N ALA A 21 3.26 9.67 3.35
CA ALA A 21 3.62 10.25 2.06
C ALA A 21 3.35 11.76 2.02
N LYS A 22 2.13 12.14 2.41
CA LYS A 22 1.68 13.54 2.47
C LYS A 22 2.47 14.35 3.49
N LYS A 23 2.87 13.74 4.61
CA LYS A 23 3.65 14.41 5.65
C LYS A 23 5.13 14.61 5.31
N ASN A 24 5.62 14.12 4.16
CA ASN A 24 7.04 14.24 3.74
C ASN A 24 8.02 13.91 4.89
N LYS A 25 7.64 12.98 5.77
CA LYS A 25 8.56 12.47 6.78
C LYS A 25 9.39 11.41 6.06
N GLY A 26 10.53 11.83 5.53
CA GLY A 26 11.63 10.94 5.14
C GLY A 26 12.14 10.22 6.38
N GLY A 27 11.35 9.27 6.88
CA GLY A 27 11.79 8.31 7.87
C GLY A 27 12.72 7.33 7.18
N GLU A 28 13.78 6.93 7.89
CA GLU A 28 14.79 6.00 7.43
C GLU A 28 14.20 4.88 6.56
N VAL A 29 14.71 4.78 5.34
CA VAL A 29 14.39 3.70 4.41
C VAL A 29 14.80 2.40 5.09
N ASN A 30 13.80 1.64 5.55
CA ASN A 30 14.01 0.33 6.14
C ASN A 30 13.43 -0.71 5.20
N SER A 31 14.14 -1.82 4.97
CA SER A 31 13.70 -2.87 4.04
C SER A 31 12.30 -3.38 4.35
N LYS A 32 11.91 -3.37 5.64
CA LYS A 32 10.54 -3.70 6.07
C LYS A 32 9.48 -2.79 5.47
N ASN A 33 9.74 -1.50 5.36
CA ASN A 33 8.78 -0.52 4.82
C ASN A 33 8.52 -0.77 3.33
N VAL A 34 9.59 -1.07 2.59
CA VAL A 34 9.54 -1.42 1.16
C VAL A 34 8.76 -2.72 0.95
N GLU A 35 9.02 -3.73 1.77
CA GLU A 35 8.28 -5.00 1.72
C GLU A 35 6.78 -4.81 2.03
N GLU A 36 6.42 -3.98 3.02
CA GLU A 36 5.02 -3.71 3.35
C GLU A 36 4.28 -2.98 2.23
N LEU A 37 4.92 -2.01 1.57
CA LEU A 37 4.35 -1.30 0.43
C LEU A 37 4.15 -2.24 -0.76
N ARG A 38 5.13 -3.11 -1.04
CA ARG A 38 5.01 -4.16 -2.07
C ARG A 38 3.89 -5.16 -1.77
N ASP A 39 3.72 -5.55 -0.52
CA ASP A 39 2.65 -6.46 -0.10
C ASP A 39 1.27 -5.82 -0.30
N CYS A 40 1.13 -4.53 0.05
CA CYS A 40 -0.10 -3.77 -0.20
C CYS A 40 -0.43 -3.67 -1.70
N LEU A 41 0.56 -3.37 -2.55
CA LEU A 41 0.39 -3.31 -4.01
C LEU A 41 -0.07 -4.68 -4.57
N ARG A 42 0.64 -5.76 -4.23
CA ARG A 42 0.28 -7.12 -4.65
C ARG A 42 -1.11 -7.54 -4.20
N PHE A 43 -1.49 -7.16 -2.98
CA PHE A 43 -2.82 -7.42 -2.45
C PHE A 43 -3.90 -6.66 -3.23
N HIS A 44 -3.64 -5.40 -3.56
CA HIS A 44 -4.56 -4.58 -4.34
C HIS A 44 -4.68 -5.07 -5.79
N GLU A 45 -3.58 -5.46 -6.44
CA GLU A 45 -3.59 -6.12 -7.75
C GLU A 45 -4.40 -7.41 -7.71
N TYR A 46 -4.15 -8.28 -6.72
CA TYR A 46 -4.92 -9.51 -6.56
C TYR A 46 -6.42 -9.21 -6.43
N ARG A 47 -6.82 -8.22 -5.64
CA ARG A 47 -8.24 -7.84 -5.54
C ARG A 47 -8.80 -7.22 -6.82
N TYR A 48 -8.03 -6.37 -7.48
CA TYR A 48 -8.43 -5.73 -8.72
C TYR A 48 -8.67 -6.79 -9.82
N TYR A 49 -7.73 -7.69 -10.03
CA TYR A 49 -7.79 -8.71 -11.07
C TYR A 49 -8.66 -9.92 -10.71
N VAL A 50 -8.68 -10.36 -9.45
CA VAL A 50 -9.39 -11.57 -9.03
C VAL A 50 -10.78 -11.27 -8.47
N GLN A 51 -10.90 -10.23 -7.64
CA GLN A 51 -12.17 -9.90 -6.97
C GLN A 51 -12.99 -8.85 -7.74
N ASN A 52 -12.40 -8.16 -8.74
CA ASN A 52 -13.02 -7.02 -9.44
C ASN A 52 -13.59 -5.96 -8.46
N ASP A 53 -13.00 -5.88 -7.27
CA ASP A 53 -13.43 -5.01 -6.17
C ASP A 53 -12.24 -4.15 -5.73
N PRO A 54 -12.01 -3.01 -6.40
CA PRO A 54 -10.93 -2.09 -6.03
C PRO A 54 -11.20 -1.49 -4.65
N LEU A 55 -10.36 -1.83 -3.67
CA LEU A 55 -10.39 -1.24 -2.33
C LEU A 55 -9.87 0.19 -2.27
N ILE A 56 -9.01 0.54 -3.24
CA ILE A 56 -8.35 1.84 -3.31
C ILE A 56 -8.53 2.42 -4.70
N SER A 57 -8.60 3.74 -4.77
CA SER A 57 -8.64 4.46 -6.04
C SER A 57 -7.25 4.50 -6.69
N ASP A 58 -7.23 4.69 -8.01
CA ASP A 58 -6.02 4.84 -8.81
C ASP A 58 -5.04 5.89 -8.22
N PHE A 59 -5.57 6.99 -7.68
CA PHE A 59 -4.78 8.02 -6.99
C PHE A 59 -4.08 7.54 -5.71
N GLU A 60 -4.74 6.69 -4.93
CA GLU A 60 -4.16 6.12 -3.71
C GLU A 60 -3.08 5.10 -4.09
N TYR A 61 -3.29 4.34 -5.16
CA TYR A 61 -2.32 3.41 -5.72
C TYR A 61 -1.06 4.14 -6.19
N ASP A 62 -1.22 5.19 -7.00
CA ASP A 62 -0.13 6.04 -7.49
C ASP A 62 0.67 6.67 -6.32
N SER A 63 -0.02 7.08 -5.25
CA SER A 63 0.61 7.64 -4.05
C SER A 63 1.51 6.63 -3.34
N ILE A 64 1.05 5.39 -3.16
CA ILE A 64 1.83 4.30 -2.56
C ILE A 64 2.99 3.91 -3.47
N PHE A 65 2.74 3.82 -4.78
CA PHE A 65 3.74 3.45 -5.76
C PHE A 65 4.89 4.46 -5.81
N LYS A 66 4.56 5.76 -5.84
CA LYS A 66 5.56 6.84 -5.73
C LYS A 66 6.30 6.83 -4.40
N LEU A 67 5.62 6.42 -3.32
CA LEU A 67 6.27 6.30 -2.02
C LEU A 67 7.27 5.14 -2.03
N LEU A 68 6.89 3.98 -2.58
CA LEU A 68 7.77 2.83 -2.77
C LEU A 68 8.99 3.21 -3.61
N GLU A 69 8.79 3.90 -4.74
CA GLU A 69 9.87 4.38 -5.60
C GLU A 69 10.82 5.33 -4.88
N LYS A 70 10.32 6.18 -3.97
CA LYS A 70 11.15 7.04 -3.12
C LYS A 70 11.95 6.28 -2.05
N PHE A 71 11.54 5.06 -1.72
CA PHE A 71 12.22 4.20 -0.75
C PHE A 71 13.20 3.22 -1.41
N GLU A 72 13.27 3.15 -2.73
CA GLU A 72 14.26 2.34 -3.48
C GLU A 72 15.46 3.21 -3.92
#